data_AF-A0A7C1GRX9-F1
#
_entry.id   AF-A0A7C1GRX9-F1
#
_cell.length_a   1.000
_cell.length_b   1.000
_cell.length_c   1.000
_cell.angle_alpha   90.00
_cell.angle_beta   90.00
_cell.angle_gamma   90.00
#
_symmetry.space_group_name_H-M   'P 1'
#
loop_
_entity.id
_entity.type
_entity.pdbx_description
1 polymer ?
#
loop_
_entity_poly.entity_id
_entity_poly.type
_entity_poly.pdbx_seq_one_letter_code
_entity_poly.pdbx_strand_id
1 'polypeptide(L)'
;RSLGSAAAGDVSGTQGQTRLTPVGRSLGSVPVFRAGALTIGLLPGSREQEIRRIAPVMAGVGAGILKEHPDARFVVPCVNEARARQVQTLIGDLPVDILIGGMHDALSISRCCLVASGTATIEATLFGVPMAIVYKVNPFSYYLARLLVRIRHIGMVNILAEREIAPEFIQHTATVDNILPFMLEIIEDGERRRRMIEDLREIRNRLGGPGASERAAAQILRLLDVG
;
A
#
# COMPACT_ATOMS: atom_id res chain seq x y z
N ARG A 1 61.72 -44.11 28.28
CA ARG A 1 60.50 -43.77 27.48
C ARG A 1 60.50 -42.25 27.31
N SER A 2 60.64 -41.79 26.05
CA SER A 2 60.49 -40.42 25.45
C SER A 2 60.54 -39.17 26.37
N LEU A 3 61.48 -38.22 26.19
CA LEU A 3 61.47 -37.09 25.21
C LEU A 3 60.16 -36.26 25.32
N GLY A 4 60.10 -34.95 25.56
CA GLY A 4 61.00 -33.84 25.31
C GLY A 4 60.31 -32.82 24.38
N SER A 5 60.28 -31.54 24.78
CA SER A 5 60.29 -30.35 23.90
C SER A 5 59.05 -29.92 23.07
N ALA A 6 58.58 -28.71 23.40
CA ALA A 6 58.27 -27.57 22.51
C ALA A 6 57.07 -27.54 21.52
N ALA A 7 56.64 -26.28 21.34
CA ALA A 7 56.07 -25.63 20.16
C ALA A 7 54.55 -25.51 20.01
N ALA A 8 54.17 -24.23 19.94
CA ALA A 8 53.12 -23.57 19.19
C ALA A 8 52.45 -24.35 18.04
N GLY A 9 51.14 -24.09 17.91
CA GLY A 9 50.40 -24.15 16.66
C GLY A 9 49.41 -25.31 16.58
N ASP A 10 48.12 -25.01 16.77
CA ASP A 10 47.16 -25.55 15.80
C ASP A 10 45.97 -24.59 15.62
N VAL A 11 45.79 -24.21 14.35
CA VAL A 11 44.68 -23.44 13.81
C VAL A 11 43.79 -24.45 13.11
N SER A 12 42.69 -24.84 13.75
CA SER A 12 41.55 -25.46 13.10
C SER A 12 40.31 -25.02 13.89
N GLY A 13 39.34 -24.34 13.31
CA GLY A 13 38.67 -24.73 12.08
C GLY A 13 37.32 -25.31 12.49
N THR A 14 36.34 -24.44 12.75
CA THR A 14 34.94 -24.78 12.57
C THR A 14 34.18 -23.49 12.35
N GLN A 15 34.00 -23.20 11.06
CA GLN A 15 32.95 -22.34 10.56
C GLN A 15 31.62 -22.84 11.13
N GLY A 16 31.16 -22.20 12.20
CA GLY A 16 29.80 -22.36 12.73
C GLY A 16 28.85 -21.47 11.93
N GLN A 17 28.56 -21.89 10.69
CA GLN A 17 27.43 -21.39 9.90
C GLN A 17 26.17 -21.36 10.78
N THR A 18 25.77 -20.17 11.23
CA THR A 18 24.45 -19.99 11.85
C THR A 18 23.52 -19.38 10.82
N ARG A 19 23.08 -20.28 9.93
CA ARG A 19 21.79 -20.34 9.23
C ARG A 19 21.18 -19.02 8.78
N LEU A 20 21.35 -18.74 7.48
CA LEU A 20 20.37 -18.02 6.67
C LEU A 20 18.99 -18.66 6.91
N THR A 21 18.09 -17.95 7.57
CA THR A 21 16.67 -18.30 7.57
C THR A 21 16.15 -18.15 6.14
N PRO A 22 15.46 -19.17 5.58
CA PRO A 22 14.75 -19.00 4.33
C PRO A 22 13.70 -17.90 4.50
N VAL A 23 13.57 -17.01 3.52
CA VAL A 23 12.48 -16.03 3.40
C VAL A 23 11.18 -16.81 3.26
N GLY A 24 10.59 -17.15 4.40
CA GLY A 24 9.37 -17.92 4.54
C GLY A 24 8.20 -17.00 4.86
N ARG A 25 7.29 -16.91 3.89
CA ARG A 25 5.88 -16.50 4.00
C ARG A 25 5.33 -16.68 5.42
N SER A 26 5.14 -15.57 6.15
CA SER A 26 4.39 -15.57 7.40
C SER A 26 2.97 -15.08 7.14
N LEU A 27 2.00 -15.99 7.25
CA LEU A 27 0.60 -15.64 7.50
C LEU A 27 0.42 -15.66 9.03
N GLY A 28 0.20 -14.49 9.63
CA GLY A 28 -0.35 -14.42 11.00
C GLY A 28 0.49 -13.72 12.08
N SER A 29 1.67 -13.18 11.79
CA SER A 29 2.40 -12.31 12.73
C SER A 29 2.62 -10.93 12.12
N VAL A 30 2.29 -9.85 12.84
CA VAL A 30 2.67 -8.48 12.47
C VAL A 30 4.19 -8.47 12.26
N PRO A 31 4.70 -8.16 11.06
CA PRO A 31 6.13 -8.08 10.82
C PRO A 31 6.75 -7.09 11.80
N VAL A 32 7.89 -7.44 12.39
CA VAL A 32 8.69 -6.46 13.14
C VAL A 32 9.31 -5.52 12.11
N PHE A 33 8.65 -4.38 11.89
CA PHE A 33 9.13 -3.36 10.96
C PHE A 33 10.41 -2.73 11.52
N ARG A 34 11.52 -2.87 10.80
CA ARG A 34 12.77 -2.20 11.15
C ARG A 34 12.59 -0.70 10.94
N ALA A 35 12.81 0.09 11.99
CA ALA A 35 12.86 1.54 11.88
C ALA A 35 13.91 1.94 10.81
N GLY A 36 13.51 2.76 9.84
CA GLY A 36 14.39 3.31 8.80
C GLY A 36 14.32 2.65 7.42
N ALA A 37 13.62 1.53 7.23
CA ALA A 37 13.46 0.93 5.90
C ALA A 37 12.33 1.60 5.10
N LEU A 38 12.60 1.97 3.85
CA LEU A 38 11.59 2.50 2.92
C LEU A 38 10.48 1.46 2.69
N THR A 39 9.28 1.71 3.20
CA THR A 39 8.13 0.79 3.08
C THR A 39 7.07 1.38 2.17
N ILE A 40 6.60 0.61 1.19
CA ILE A 40 5.58 0.99 0.22
C ILE A 40 4.33 0.11 0.42
N GLY A 41 3.17 0.74 0.60
CA GLY A 41 1.91 0.03 0.66
C GLY A 41 1.36 -0.27 -0.73
N LEU A 42 1.04 -1.52 -1.03
CA LEU A 42 0.28 -1.88 -2.24
C LEU A 42 -1.10 -2.36 -1.80
N LEU A 43 -2.15 -1.59 -2.13
CA LEU A 43 -3.51 -1.84 -1.66
C LEU A 43 -4.41 -2.19 -2.87
N PRO A 44 -4.41 -3.46 -3.34
CA PRO A 44 -5.03 -3.87 -4.61
C PRO A 44 -6.57 -3.91 -4.59
N GLY A 45 -7.20 -3.52 -3.48
CA GLY A 45 -8.64 -3.55 -3.28
C GLY A 45 -9.13 -4.85 -2.62
N SER A 46 -10.45 -4.94 -2.41
CA SER A 46 -11.09 -6.07 -1.71
C SER A 46 -11.77 -7.06 -2.66
N ARG A 47 -12.07 -6.62 -3.89
CA ARG A 47 -12.84 -7.41 -4.86
C ARG A 47 -11.92 -8.26 -5.72
N GLU A 48 -12.36 -9.50 -6.01
CA GLU A 48 -11.57 -10.45 -6.79
C GLU A 48 -11.10 -9.90 -8.14
N GLN A 49 -12.03 -9.28 -8.86
CA GLN A 49 -11.85 -8.80 -10.20
C GLN A 49 -10.93 -7.58 -10.26
N GLU A 50 -10.97 -6.76 -9.21
CA GLU A 50 -10.09 -5.61 -9.03
C GLU A 50 -8.65 -6.08 -8.79
N ILE A 51 -8.46 -6.97 -7.81
CA ILE A 51 -7.16 -7.57 -7.49
C ILE A 51 -6.55 -8.26 -8.72
N ARG A 52 -7.34 -9.05 -9.47
CA ARG A 52 -6.88 -9.74 -10.68
C ARG A 52 -6.29 -8.78 -11.73
N ARG A 53 -6.80 -7.55 -11.82
CA ARG A 53 -6.36 -6.56 -12.81
C ARG A 53 -5.26 -5.63 -12.29
N ILE A 54 -5.29 -5.32 -11.00
CA ILE A 54 -4.43 -4.30 -10.38
C ILE A 54 -3.14 -4.91 -9.81
N ALA A 55 -3.21 -6.08 -9.16
CA ALA A 55 -2.05 -6.68 -8.51
C ALA A 55 -0.83 -6.89 -9.44
N PRO A 56 -0.99 -7.36 -10.71
CA PRO A 56 0.15 -7.47 -11.62
C PRO A 56 0.80 -6.12 -11.96
N VAL A 57 0.00 -5.04 -12.06
CA VAL A 57 0.53 -3.68 -12.30
C VAL A 57 1.30 -3.20 -11.07
N MET A 58 0.75 -3.41 -9.88
CA MET A 58 1.43 -3.08 -8.62
C MET A 58 2.75 -3.83 -8.47
N ALA A 59 2.79 -5.11 -8.86
CA ALA A 59 4.00 -5.92 -8.83
C ALA A 59 5.07 -5.37 -9.77
N GLY A 60 4.69 -4.98 -11.00
CA GLY A 60 5.60 -4.35 -11.96
C GLY A 60 6.16 -3.01 -11.45
N VAL A 61 5.31 -2.18 -10.82
CA VAL A 61 5.75 -0.93 -10.17
C VAL A 61 6.71 -1.22 -9.02
N GLY A 62 6.40 -2.19 -8.15
CA GLY A 62 7.28 -2.59 -7.05
C GLY A 62 8.64 -3.10 -7.55
N ALA A 63 8.65 -3.89 -8.62
CA ALA A 63 9.90 -4.35 -9.25
C ALA A 63 10.70 -3.19 -9.85
N GLY A 64 10.03 -2.16 -10.39
CA GLY A 64 10.68 -0.91 -10.81
C GLY A 64 11.29 -0.14 -9.64
N ILE A 65 10.55 -0.01 -8.54
CA ILE A 65 11.04 0.66 -7.32
C ILE A 65 12.27 -0.06 -6.76
N LEU A 66 12.32 -1.41 -6.77
CA LEU A 66 13.49 -2.17 -6.30
C LEU A 66 14.77 -1.92 -7.10
N LYS A 67 14.67 -1.47 -8.36
CA LYS A 67 15.86 -1.12 -9.15
C LYS A 67 16.53 0.15 -8.63
N GLU A 68 15.74 1.12 -8.19
CA GLU A 68 16.22 2.41 -7.67
C GLU A 68 16.44 2.37 -6.15
N HIS A 69 15.64 1.58 -5.43
CA HIS A 69 15.70 1.39 -3.99
C HIS A 69 15.75 -0.11 -3.63
N PRO A 70 16.94 -0.75 -3.68
CA PRO A 70 17.08 -2.18 -3.46
C PRO A 70 16.62 -2.66 -2.07
N ASP A 71 16.67 -1.79 -1.07
CA ASP A 71 16.26 -2.07 0.31
C ASP A 71 14.76 -1.78 0.58
N ALA A 72 14.00 -1.36 -0.45
CA ALA A 72 12.59 -1.09 -0.31
C ALA A 72 11.80 -2.35 0.06
N ARG A 73 10.80 -2.16 0.94
CA ARG A 73 9.89 -3.21 1.37
C ARG A 73 8.47 -2.90 0.90
N PHE A 74 7.70 -3.95 0.68
CA PHE A 74 6.33 -3.83 0.22
C PHE A 74 5.39 -4.54 1.18
N VAL A 75 4.30 -3.87 1.55
CA VAL A 75 3.27 -4.43 2.42
C VAL A 75 1.92 -4.44 1.71
N VAL A 76 1.19 -5.55 1.81
CA VAL A 76 -0.09 -5.76 1.11
C VAL A 76 -1.17 -6.19 2.09
N PRO A 77 -1.98 -5.26 2.62
CA PRO A 77 -3.12 -5.61 3.45
C PRO A 77 -4.24 -6.20 2.59
N CYS A 78 -4.78 -7.35 3.01
CA CYS A 78 -5.81 -8.11 2.34
C CYS A 78 -7.01 -8.33 3.28
N VAL A 79 -8.23 -8.17 2.78
CA VAL A 79 -9.45 -8.28 3.61
C VAL A 79 -9.71 -9.66 4.21
N ASN A 80 -9.14 -10.73 3.63
CA ASN A 80 -9.24 -12.10 4.13
C ASN A 80 -8.17 -13.00 3.48
N GLU A 81 -8.06 -14.23 3.95
CA GLU A 81 -7.13 -15.23 3.43
C GLU A 81 -7.30 -15.54 1.93
N ALA A 82 -8.54 -15.58 1.44
CA ALA A 82 -8.79 -15.90 0.04
C ALA A 82 -8.22 -14.82 -0.88
N ARG A 83 -8.28 -13.55 -0.46
CA ARG A 83 -7.65 -12.43 -1.17
C ARG A 83 -6.13 -12.43 -0.98
N ALA A 84 -5.61 -12.76 0.20
CA ALA A 84 -4.18 -12.92 0.44
C ALA A 84 -3.55 -13.97 -0.50
N ARG A 85 -4.18 -15.15 -0.64
CA ARG A 85 -3.74 -16.18 -1.60
C ARG A 85 -3.79 -15.70 -3.04
N GLN A 86 -4.87 -15.02 -3.42
CA GLN A 86 -5.02 -14.45 -4.77
C GLN A 86 -3.90 -13.45 -5.08
N VAL A 87 -3.63 -12.52 -4.15
CA VAL A 87 -2.56 -11.54 -4.24
C VAL A 87 -1.20 -12.23 -4.37
N GLN A 88 -0.92 -13.23 -3.53
CA GLN A 88 0.33 -13.98 -3.56
C GLN A 88 0.59 -14.63 -4.92
N THR A 89 -0.45 -15.15 -5.59
CA THR A 89 -0.33 -15.70 -6.94
C THR A 89 -0.05 -14.63 -7.99
N LEU A 90 -0.69 -13.46 -7.88
CA LEU A 90 -0.66 -12.43 -8.92
C LEU A 90 0.54 -11.48 -8.81
N ILE A 91 1.14 -11.36 -7.64
CA ILE A 91 2.30 -10.50 -7.40
C ILE A 91 3.61 -11.16 -7.87
N GLY A 92 3.62 -12.47 -8.06
CA GLY A 92 4.79 -13.21 -8.55
C GLY A 92 5.95 -13.18 -7.55
N ASP A 93 7.15 -12.88 -8.04
CA ASP A 93 8.40 -12.96 -7.26
C ASP A 93 8.74 -11.69 -6.48
N LEU A 94 7.90 -10.64 -6.54
CA LEU A 94 8.14 -9.44 -5.75
C LEU A 94 8.08 -9.80 -4.25
N PRO A 95 9.14 -9.50 -3.46
CA PRO A 95 9.12 -9.72 -2.03
C PRO A 95 8.10 -8.79 -1.36
N VAL A 96 7.01 -9.38 -0.87
CA VAL A 96 5.92 -8.66 -0.21
C VAL A 96 5.55 -9.28 1.13
N ASP A 97 5.28 -8.44 2.13
CA ASP A 97 4.67 -8.82 3.39
C ASP A 97 3.14 -8.73 3.23
N ILE A 98 2.46 -9.88 3.16
CA ILE A 98 1.00 -9.92 3.02
C ILE A 98 0.36 -9.99 4.41
N LEU A 99 -0.49 -9.01 4.71
CA LEU A 99 -1.23 -8.95 5.97
C LEU A 99 -2.69 -9.34 5.72
N ILE A 100 -3.28 -10.15 6.60
CA ILE A 100 -4.73 -10.36 6.62
C ILE A 100 -5.32 -9.33 7.58
N GLY A 101 -6.16 -8.43 7.09
CA GLY A 101 -6.47 -7.19 7.76
C GLY A 101 -5.25 -6.27 7.78
N GLY A 102 -5.02 -5.59 8.91
CA GLY A 102 -3.79 -4.83 9.15
C GLY A 102 -3.60 -3.62 8.22
N MET A 103 -4.68 -3.11 7.62
CA MET A 103 -4.60 -1.96 6.71
C MET A 103 -4.05 -0.72 7.42
N HIS A 104 -4.49 -0.46 8.65
CA HIS A 104 -4.00 0.67 9.45
C HIS A 104 -2.53 0.50 9.82
N ASP A 105 -2.10 -0.73 10.15
CA ASP A 105 -0.69 -1.03 10.42
C ASP A 105 0.16 -0.77 9.18
N ALA A 106 -0.28 -1.27 8.02
CA ALA A 106 0.38 -1.04 6.74
C ALA A 106 0.47 0.46 6.39
N LEU A 107 -0.60 1.23 6.60
CA LEU A 107 -0.59 2.67 6.36
C LEU A 107 0.36 3.41 7.32
N SER A 108 0.36 3.04 8.60
CA SER A 108 1.16 3.73 9.64
C SER A 108 2.67 3.70 9.40
N ILE A 109 3.15 2.69 8.67
CA ILE A 109 4.58 2.50 8.36
C ILE A 109 4.93 2.89 6.92
N SER A 110 3.93 3.12 6.07
CA SER A 110 4.15 3.33 4.63
C SER A 110 4.64 4.73 4.35
N ARG A 111 5.73 4.83 3.58
CA ARG A 111 6.24 6.08 3.03
C ARG A 111 5.25 6.68 2.03
N CYS A 112 4.70 5.83 1.17
CA CYS A 112 3.63 6.13 0.23
C CYS A 112 2.90 4.83 -0.15
N CYS A 113 1.75 4.97 -0.80
CA CYS A 113 0.93 3.84 -1.21
C CYS A 113 0.50 3.89 -2.68
N LEU A 114 0.41 2.73 -3.30
CA LEU A 114 -0.35 2.53 -4.53
C LEU A 114 -1.70 1.92 -4.15
N VAL A 115 -2.79 2.63 -4.42
CA VAL A 115 -4.09 2.36 -3.79
C VAL A 115 -5.15 2.16 -4.85
N ALA A 116 -6.00 1.16 -4.67
CA ALA A 116 -7.20 1.04 -5.49
C ALA A 116 -8.24 2.12 -5.10
N SER A 117 -9.03 2.60 -6.06
CA SER A 117 -9.86 3.83 -5.95
C SER A 117 -10.97 3.86 -4.86
N GLY A 118 -11.09 2.82 -4.04
CA GLY A 118 -12.11 2.70 -2.99
C GLY A 118 -11.80 3.47 -1.69
N THR A 119 -12.40 2.99 -0.58
CA THR A 119 -12.27 3.54 0.78
C THR A 119 -10.83 3.66 1.25
N ALA A 120 -9.95 2.86 0.66
CA ALA A 120 -8.53 2.92 0.90
C ALA A 120 -7.88 4.28 0.62
N THR A 121 -8.46 5.07 -0.29
CA THR A 121 -8.01 6.45 -0.54
C THR A 121 -8.29 7.38 0.65
N ILE A 122 -9.42 7.19 1.33
CA ILE A 122 -9.77 7.95 2.54
C ILE A 122 -8.91 7.51 3.72
N GLU A 123 -8.75 6.21 3.95
CA GLU A 123 -7.89 5.71 5.03
C GLU A 123 -6.45 6.21 4.86
N ALA A 124 -5.87 6.11 3.66
CA ALA A 124 -4.53 6.67 3.42
C ALA A 124 -4.46 8.19 3.68
N THR A 125 -5.54 8.92 3.38
CA THR A 125 -5.65 10.36 3.68
C THR A 125 -5.67 10.63 5.19
N LEU A 126 -6.43 9.83 5.95
CA LEU A 126 -6.50 9.95 7.42
C LEU A 126 -5.13 9.72 8.07
N PHE A 127 -4.37 8.74 7.55
CA PHE A 127 -3.00 8.47 7.95
C PHE A 127 -1.98 9.48 7.38
N GLY A 128 -2.38 10.37 6.47
CA GLY A 128 -1.51 11.37 5.84
C GLY A 128 -0.45 10.76 4.93
N VAL A 129 -0.73 9.58 4.36
CA VAL A 129 0.21 8.83 3.52
C VAL A 129 0.02 9.23 2.06
N PRO A 130 1.05 9.80 1.39
CA PRO A 130 1.02 10.10 -0.04
C PRO A 130 0.65 8.88 -0.88
N MET A 131 -0.11 9.08 -1.95
CA MET A 131 -0.63 7.96 -2.73
C MET A 131 -0.77 8.24 -4.23
N ALA A 132 -0.72 7.16 -5.00
CA ALA A 132 -1.25 7.09 -6.36
C ALA A 132 -2.50 6.20 -6.39
N ILE A 133 -3.47 6.54 -7.24
CA ILE A 133 -4.71 5.79 -7.37
C ILE A 133 -4.67 4.97 -8.64
N VAL A 134 -4.98 3.67 -8.53
CA VAL A 134 -5.10 2.76 -9.67
C VAL A 134 -6.52 2.27 -9.76
N TYR A 135 -7.10 2.32 -10.96
CA TYR A 135 -8.43 1.79 -11.19
C TYR A 135 -8.48 0.96 -12.47
N LYS A 136 -8.76 -0.35 -12.32
CA LYS A 136 -8.99 -1.26 -13.44
C LYS A 136 -10.24 -2.12 -13.22
N VAL A 137 -11.28 -1.89 -14.03
CA VAL A 137 -12.51 -2.69 -14.06
C VAL A 137 -12.80 -3.21 -15.45
N ASN A 138 -13.87 -4.02 -15.60
CA ASN A 138 -14.32 -4.46 -16.90
C ASN A 138 -14.56 -3.25 -17.83
N PRO A 139 -13.88 -3.17 -19.00
CA PRO A 139 -14.02 -2.06 -19.94
C PRO A 139 -15.47 -1.74 -20.33
N PHE A 140 -16.32 -2.76 -20.47
CA PHE A 140 -17.74 -2.57 -20.78
C PHE A 140 -18.48 -1.85 -19.65
N SER A 141 -18.28 -2.29 -18.40
CA SER A 141 -18.86 -1.64 -17.23
C SER A 141 -18.36 -0.20 -17.06
N TYR A 142 -17.07 0.03 -17.33
CA TYR A 142 -16.48 1.37 -17.27
C TYR A 142 -17.08 2.31 -18.32
N TYR A 143 -17.20 1.84 -19.57
CA TYR A 143 -17.74 2.63 -20.67
C TYR A 143 -19.20 3.02 -20.41
N LEU A 144 -20.03 2.05 -19.97
CA LEU A 144 -21.43 2.32 -19.61
C LEU A 144 -21.56 3.28 -18.41
N ALA A 145 -20.75 3.09 -17.37
CA ALA A 145 -20.75 3.98 -16.21
C ALA A 145 -20.37 5.42 -16.57
N ARG A 146 -19.39 5.61 -17.47
CA ARG A 146 -18.98 6.95 -17.95
C ARG A 146 -20.02 7.65 -18.79
N LEU A 147 -20.86 6.91 -19.50
CA LEU A 147 -21.98 7.48 -20.26
C LEU A 147 -23.10 7.96 -19.35
N LEU A 148 -23.27 7.31 -18.19
CA LEU A 148 -24.34 7.61 -17.24
C LEU A 148 -23.96 8.63 -16.16
N VAL A 149 -22.68 8.75 -15.80
CA VAL A 149 -22.22 9.60 -14.69
C VAL A 149 -21.10 10.54 -15.13
N ARG A 150 -21.31 11.86 -14.98
CA ARG A 150 -20.29 12.90 -15.19
C ARG A 150 -19.45 13.11 -13.92
N ILE A 151 -18.59 12.15 -13.59
CA ILE A 151 -17.62 12.30 -12.49
C ILE A 151 -16.24 12.61 -13.05
N ARG A 152 -15.62 13.70 -12.55
CA ARG A 152 -14.26 14.13 -12.94
C ARG A 152 -13.17 13.30 -12.25
N HIS A 153 -13.48 12.74 -11.09
CA HIS A 153 -12.58 11.95 -10.26
C HIS A 153 -13.27 10.67 -9.80
N ILE A 154 -12.52 9.58 -9.69
CA ILE A 154 -13.01 8.29 -9.16
C ILE A 154 -12.53 8.12 -7.70
N GLY A 155 -11.33 8.62 -7.38
CA GLY A 155 -10.78 8.55 -6.03
C GLY A 155 -11.55 9.41 -5.06
N MET A 156 -12.01 8.85 -3.94
CA MET A 156 -12.79 9.63 -2.97
C MET A 156 -12.03 10.82 -2.41
N VAL A 157 -10.70 10.73 -2.26
CA VAL A 157 -9.87 11.88 -1.86
C VAL A 157 -9.98 13.05 -2.83
N ASN A 158 -9.92 12.79 -4.14
CA ASN A 158 -10.03 13.83 -5.17
C ASN A 158 -11.46 14.35 -5.33
N ILE A 159 -12.45 13.47 -5.16
CA ILE A 159 -13.87 13.86 -5.15
C ILE A 159 -14.12 14.85 -4.01
N LEU A 160 -13.65 14.55 -2.80
CA LEU A 160 -13.79 15.45 -1.65
C LEU A 160 -13.02 16.75 -1.84
N ALA A 161 -11.85 16.68 -2.47
CA ALA A 161 -11.02 17.84 -2.75
C ALA A 161 -11.57 18.73 -3.88
N GLU A 162 -12.44 18.20 -4.73
CA GLU A 162 -12.90 18.83 -5.97
C GLU A 162 -11.75 19.18 -6.95
N ARG A 163 -10.58 18.55 -6.75
CA ARG A 163 -9.36 18.68 -7.55
C ARG A 163 -8.53 17.41 -7.45
N GLU A 164 -7.59 17.23 -8.36
CA GLU A 164 -6.62 16.15 -8.27
C GLU A 164 -5.58 16.45 -7.18
N ILE A 165 -5.67 15.74 -6.06
CA ILE A 165 -4.62 15.67 -5.03
C ILE A 165 -3.71 14.49 -5.33
N ALA A 166 -4.30 13.31 -5.57
CA ALA A 166 -3.58 12.08 -5.90
C ALA A 166 -3.85 11.71 -7.36
N PRO A 167 -2.84 11.48 -8.20
CA PRO A 167 -3.06 11.15 -9.61
C PRO A 167 -3.83 9.84 -9.77
N GLU A 168 -4.77 9.83 -10.72
CA GLU A 168 -5.60 8.67 -11.03
C GLU A 168 -5.16 7.99 -12.34
N PHE A 169 -4.59 6.79 -12.20
CA PHE A 169 -4.23 5.94 -13.32
C PHE A 169 -5.38 4.97 -13.61
N ILE A 170 -6.11 5.24 -14.68
CA ILE A 170 -7.39 4.61 -14.99
C ILE A 170 -7.31 3.79 -16.27
N GLN A 171 -7.70 2.52 -16.19
CA GLN A 171 -7.81 1.58 -17.30
C GLN A 171 -6.50 1.43 -18.11
N HIS A 172 -6.36 2.18 -19.21
CA HIS A 172 -5.22 2.13 -20.12
C HIS A 172 -4.04 2.97 -19.63
N THR A 173 -4.26 3.97 -18.76
CA THR A 173 -3.16 4.71 -18.13
C THR A 173 -2.62 4.01 -16.89
N ALA A 174 -3.34 2.99 -16.38
CA ALA A 174 -2.90 2.10 -15.30
C ALA A 174 -1.85 1.09 -15.78
N THR A 175 -0.66 1.61 -16.10
CA THR A 175 0.53 0.87 -16.55
C THR A 175 1.72 1.20 -15.66
N VAL A 176 2.69 0.30 -15.63
CA VAL A 176 3.93 0.48 -14.84
C VAL A 176 4.65 1.75 -15.25
N ASP A 177 4.80 1.99 -16.55
CA ASP A 177 5.54 3.14 -17.09
C ASP A 177 4.94 4.50 -16.70
N ASN A 178 3.62 4.57 -16.55
CA ASN A 178 2.95 5.80 -16.12
C ASN A 178 2.99 5.99 -14.61
N ILE A 179 2.87 4.89 -13.84
CA ILE A 179 2.75 4.94 -12.38
C ILE A 179 4.12 5.11 -11.72
N LEU A 180 5.14 4.37 -12.18
CA LEU A 180 6.44 4.28 -11.54
C LEU A 180 7.13 5.64 -11.37
N PRO A 181 7.20 6.54 -12.38
CA PRO A 181 7.85 7.83 -12.22
C PRO A 181 7.25 8.66 -11.08
N PHE A 182 5.92 8.67 -10.99
CA PHE A 182 5.21 9.38 -9.93
C PHE A 182 5.47 8.75 -8.56
N MET A 183 5.47 7.41 -8.46
CA MET A 183 5.78 6.73 -7.21
C MET A 183 7.19 7.06 -6.71
N LEU A 184 8.19 7.09 -7.59
CA LEU A 184 9.56 7.50 -7.25
C LEU A 184 9.61 8.96 -6.79
N GLU A 185 8.89 9.87 -7.45
CA GLU A 185 8.82 11.29 -7.06
C GLU A 185 8.27 11.49 -5.64
N ILE A 186 7.23 10.74 -5.24
CA ILE A 186 6.65 10.86 -3.90
C ILE A 186 7.38 10.03 -2.84
N ILE A 187 8.25 9.10 -3.24
CA ILE A 187 9.18 8.42 -2.33
C ILE A 187 10.24 9.42 -1.84
N GLU A 188 10.73 10.29 -2.70
CA GLU A 188 11.73 11.30 -2.35
C GLU A 188 11.17 12.45 -1.50
N ASP A 189 12.02 13.07 -0.68
CA ASP A 189 11.66 14.24 0.14
C ASP A 189 11.64 15.54 -0.70
N GLY A 190 10.75 15.57 -1.69
CA GLY A 190 10.59 16.66 -2.65
C GLY A 190 9.37 17.56 -2.44
N GLU A 191 9.27 18.59 -3.29
CA GLU A 191 8.13 19.52 -3.34
C GLU A 191 6.79 18.82 -3.56
N ARG A 192 6.75 17.84 -4.48
CA ARG A 192 5.53 17.09 -4.80
C ARG A 192 4.98 16.34 -3.60
N ARG A 193 5.86 15.63 -2.89
CA ARG A 193 5.53 14.91 -1.65
C ARG A 193 4.99 15.88 -0.60
N ARG A 194 5.68 17.00 -0.35
CA ARG A 194 5.27 18.00 0.64
C ARG A 194 3.88 18.59 0.35
N ARG A 195 3.63 18.97 -0.90
CA ARG A 195 2.31 19.48 -1.33
C ARG A 195 1.21 18.45 -1.14
N MET A 196 1.45 17.20 -1.53
CA MET A 196 0.47 16.13 -1.33
C MET A 196 0.16 15.92 0.17
N ILE A 197 1.16 15.92 1.05
CA ILE A 197 0.94 15.79 2.49
C ILE A 197 0.09 16.94 3.04
N GLU A 198 0.33 18.17 2.57
CA GLU A 198 -0.46 19.34 2.96
C GLU A 198 -1.91 19.24 2.49
N ASP A 199 -2.11 18.85 1.23
CA ASP A 199 -3.43 18.61 0.65
C ASP A 199 -4.19 17.49 1.39
N LEU A 200 -3.53 16.38 1.71
CA LEU A 200 -4.13 15.30 2.50
C LEU A 200 -4.52 15.77 3.91
N ARG A 201 -3.72 16.64 4.52
CA ARG A 201 -4.02 17.25 5.83
C ARG A 201 -5.26 18.14 5.75
N GLU A 202 -5.41 18.92 4.68
CA GLU A 202 -6.61 19.72 4.41
C GLU A 202 -7.87 18.84 4.37
N ILE A 203 -7.84 17.76 3.58
CA ILE A 203 -8.98 16.84 3.45
C ILE A 203 -9.27 16.11 4.76
N ARG A 204 -8.23 15.67 5.48
CA ARG A 204 -8.39 15.05 6.80
C ARG A 204 -9.13 15.98 7.78
N ASN A 205 -8.80 17.27 7.78
CA ASN A 205 -9.48 18.24 8.64
C ASN A 205 -10.95 18.46 8.24
N ARG A 206 -11.27 18.37 6.94
CA ARG A 206 -12.64 18.48 6.41
C ARG A 206 -13.53 17.28 6.73
N LEU A 207 -12.96 16.07 6.83
CA LEU A 207 -13.68 14.84 7.19
C LEU A 207 -14.18 14.86 8.65
N GLY A 208 -13.73 15.82 9.46
CA GLY A 208 -14.18 16.03 10.82
C GLY A 208 -13.64 15.01 11.82
N GLY A 209 -14.11 15.13 13.05
CA GLY A 209 -13.73 14.25 14.15
C GLY A 209 -14.68 13.05 14.33
N PRO A 210 -14.41 12.21 15.35
CA PRO A 210 -15.30 11.10 15.73
C PRO A 210 -16.74 11.59 15.99
N GLY A 211 -17.69 10.66 16.02
CA GLY A 211 -19.09 11.00 16.30
C GLY A 211 -20.00 11.05 15.06
N ALA A 212 -19.56 10.52 13.91
CA ALA A 212 -20.34 10.59 12.67
C ALA A 212 -21.70 9.86 12.79
N SER A 213 -21.69 8.66 13.39
CA SER A 213 -22.89 7.86 13.66
C SER A 213 -23.85 8.56 14.62
N GLU A 214 -23.32 9.19 15.67
CA GLU A 214 -24.07 9.94 16.67
C GLU A 214 -24.70 11.19 16.06
N ARG A 215 -23.95 11.92 15.22
CA ARG A 215 -24.49 13.06 14.47
C ARG A 215 -25.60 12.63 13.51
N ALA A 216 -25.43 11.50 12.82
CA ALA A 216 -26.45 10.95 11.93
C ALA A 216 -27.71 10.54 12.72
N ALA A 217 -27.56 9.81 13.82
CA ALA A 217 -28.65 9.43 14.71
C ALA A 217 -29.40 10.67 15.25
N ALA A 218 -28.67 11.69 15.70
CA ALA A 218 -29.26 12.94 16.17
C ALA A 218 -30.03 13.70 15.07
N GLN A 219 -29.63 13.59 13.80
CA GLN A 219 -30.40 14.16 12.68
C GLN A 219 -31.66 13.36 12.38
N ILE A 220 -31.59 12.02 12.42
CA ILE A 220 -32.77 11.16 12.23
C ILE A 220 -33.81 11.43 13.32
N LEU A 221 -33.39 11.47 14.59
CA LEU A 221 -34.29 11.79 15.72
C LEU A 221 -34.94 13.16 15.55
N ARG A 222 -34.16 14.18 15.15
CA ARG A 222 -34.70 15.51 14.87
C ARG A 222 -35.77 15.51 13.79
N LEU A 223 -35.62 14.72 12.72
CA LEU A 223 -36.63 14.63 11.65
C LEU A 223 -37.91 13.92 12.11
N LEU A 224 -37.81 12.99 13.06
CA LEU A 224 -38.94 12.27 13.62
C LEU A 224 -39.73 13.09 14.66
N ASP A 225 -39.04 13.98 15.40
CA ASP A 225 -39.67 14.87 16.40
C ASP A 225 -40.44 16.06 15.77
N VAL A 226 -40.38 16.27 14.45
CA VAL A 226 -41.17 17.31 13.73
C VAL A 226 -42.49 16.75 13.15
N GLY A 227 -42.92 15.57 13.58
CA GLY A 227 -44.23 14.97 13.24
C GLY A 227 -45.21 15.03 14.39
#